data_AF-A0A1I0NUD9-F1
#
_entry.id   AF-A0A1I0NUD9-F1
#
_cell.length_a   1.000
_cell.length_b   1.000
_cell.length_c   1.000
_cell.angle_alpha   90.00
_cell.angle_beta   90.00
_cell.angle_gamma   90.00
#
_symmetry.space_group_name_H-M   'P 1'
#
loop_
_entity.id
_entity.type
_entity.pdbx_description
1 polymer ?
#
loop_
_entity_poly.entity_id
_entity_poly.type
_entity_poly.pdbx_seq_one_letter_code
_entity_poly.pdbx_strand_id
1 'polypeptide(L)'
;MASINWSDTAPIVAFVGVFAGAVGLPVPAMPTLIVVGSTLVAARDPLLIIGTFVAALAGAFLGDAAWFLTGRRFGYRVLDGLCRISLSPDTCVRRASGFFEKRGVKLLLVSRFIPGLSLVAIPIAGASDTRFSRFTVYDLLGAALWISVGLSAGMLFYRQIDAVLAILRQFGIGLAAAGLIALALWIVFRYVRRTVLIMRLRKTRISVDELSMLLASEPGALIVDVRSAMSRRDDPFVIPGSKLFDLATADVELATLPRHSSVVIYCSCPNEVSAAKVAERLSKLGFANVRPLTGGLGAWREAGGDVEAIVVAT
;
A
#
# COMPACT_ATOMS: atom_id res chain seq x y z
N MET A 1 -42.68 -21.72 9.84
CA MET A 1 -41.48 -20.91 9.50
C MET A 1 -41.16 -21.19 8.05
N ALA A 2 -41.47 -20.25 7.14
CA ALA A 2 -41.20 -20.42 5.72
C ALA A 2 -39.68 -20.59 5.52
N SER A 3 -39.26 -21.70 4.96
CA SER A 3 -37.88 -21.89 4.52
C SER A 3 -37.57 -20.80 3.49
N ILE A 4 -36.72 -19.84 3.86
CA ILE A 4 -36.22 -18.85 2.92
C ILE A 4 -35.49 -19.63 1.83
N ASN A 5 -36.10 -19.73 0.65
CA ASN A 5 -35.44 -20.26 -0.52
C ASN A 5 -34.38 -19.23 -0.91
N TRP A 6 -33.12 -19.55 -0.68
CA TRP A 6 -31.99 -18.68 -0.98
C TRP A 6 -31.89 -18.30 -2.47
N SER A 7 -32.57 -19.05 -3.36
CA SER A 7 -32.76 -18.69 -4.76
C SER A 7 -33.57 -17.41 -4.94
N ASP A 8 -34.64 -17.23 -4.16
CA ASP A 8 -35.63 -16.17 -4.40
C ASP A 8 -35.11 -14.80 -3.94
N THR A 9 -34.09 -14.80 -3.08
CA THR A 9 -33.41 -13.58 -2.63
C THR A 9 -32.25 -13.16 -3.53
N ALA A 10 -31.87 -13.97 -4.54
CA ALA A 10 -30.76 -13.69 -5.45
C ALA A 10 -30.84 -12.28 -6.10
N PRO A 11 -32.00 -11.80 -6.61
CA PRO A 11 -32.09 -10.46 -7.17
C PRO A 11 -31.83 -9.36 -6.14
N ILE A 12 -32.33 -9.53 -4.92
CA ILE A 12 -32.18 -8.55 -3.84
C ILE A 12 -30.72 -8.49 -3.39
N VAL A 13 -30.08 -9.65 -3.19
CA VAL A 13 -28.68 -9.73 -2.78
C VAL A 13 -27.77 -9.14 -3.86
N ALA A 14 -28.03 -9.42 -5.13
CA ALA A 14 -27.29 -8.85 -6.24
C ALA A 14 -27.48 -7.33 -6.32
N PHE A 15 -28.71 -6.83 -6.20
CA PHE A 15 -28.99 -5.39 -6.15
C PHE A 15 -28.23 -4.71 -5.01
N VAL A 16 -28.40 -5.18 -3.78
CA VAL A 16 -27.82 -4.56 -2.59
C VAL A 16 -26.30 -4.63 -2.61
N GLY A 17 -25.73 -5.79 -2.98
CA GLY A 17 -24.28 -5.99 -3.03
C GLY A 17 -23.61 -5.11 -4.09
N VAL A 18 -24.20 -5.02 -5.28
CA VAL A 18 -23.68 -4.19 -6.37
C VAL A 18 -23.89 -2.70 -6.08
N PHE A 19 -25.08 -2.32 -5.57
CA PHE A 19 -25.35 -0.93 -5.17
C PHE A 19 -24.39 -0.47 -4.08
N ALA A 20 -24.16 -1.29 -3.05
CA ALA A 20 -23.23 -0.97 -1.97
C ALA A 20 -21.81 -0.77 -2.50
N GLY A 21 -21.34 -1.65 -3.39
CA GLY A 21 -20.04 -1.48 -4.05
C GLY A 21 -19.97 -0.22 -4.91
N ALA A 22 -21.03 0.09 -5.67
CA ALA A 22 -21.11 1.27 -6.54
C ALA A 22 -21.06 2.59 -5.75
N VAL A 23 -21.72 2.66 -4.58
CA VAL A 23 -21.64 3.85 -3.70
C VAL A 23 -20.31 3.97 -2.94
N GLY A 24 -19.41 3.00 -3.08
CA GLY A 24 -18.07 3.04 -2.50
C GLY A 24 -17.91 2.34 -1.15
N LEU A 25 -18.90 1.53 -0.71
CA LEU A 25 -18.72 0.68 0.46
C LEU A 25 -17.69 -0.43 0.12
N PRO A 26 -16.87 -0.87 1.10
CA PRO A 26 -15.87 -1.92 0.91
C PRO A 26 -16.50 -3.32 0.83
N VAL A 27 -17.47 -3.49 -0.06
CA VAL A 27 -18.17 -4.75 -0.31
C VAL A 27 -17.51 -5.45 -1.50
N PRO A 28 -17.17 -6.74 -1.39
CA PRO A 28 -16.60 -7.52 -2.48
C PRO A 28 -17.69 -7.87 -3.52
N ALA A 29 -18.12 -6.89 -4.32
CA ALA A 29 -19.24 -7.02 -5.23
C ALA A 29 -19.05 -8.12 -6.30
N MET A 30 -17.83 -8.33 -6.81
CA MET A 30 -17.54 -9.46 -7.72
C MET A 30 -17.75 -10.82 -7.03
N PRO A 31 -17.12 -11.12 -5.87
CA PRO A 31 -17.44 -12.32 -5.11
C PRO A 31 -18.92 -12.50 -4.79
N THR A 32 -19.64 -11.42 -4.46
CA THR A 32 -21.10 -11.48 -4.25
C THR A 32 -21.82 -11.97 -5.50
N LEU A 33 -21.52 -11.43 -6.69
CA LEU A 33 -22.12 -11.88 -7.95
C LEU A 33 -21.76 -13.33 -8.29
N ILE A 34 -20.55 -13.77 -7.99
CA ILE A 34 -20.12 -15.17 -8.21
C ILE A 34 -20.93 -16.11 -7.31
N VAL A 35 -21.10 -15.79 -6.03
CA VAL A 35 -21.91 -16.61 -5.10
C VAL A 35 -23.39 -16.58 -5.49
N VAL A 36 -23.93 -15.42 -5.86
CA VAL A 36 -25.31 -15.33 -6.35
C VAL A 36 -25.47 -16.18 -7.61
N GLY A 37 -24.55 -16.07 -8.57
CA GLY A 37 -24.53 -16.85 -9.81
C GLY A 37 -24.54 -18.37 -9.56
N SER A 38 -23.80 -18.86 -8.56
CA SER A 38 -23.80 -20.31 -8.25
C SER A 38 -25.16 -20.80 -7.78
N THR A 39 -25.91 -19.99 -7.03
CA THR A 39 -27.26 -20.36 -6.55
C THR A 39 -28.32 -20.40 -7.65
N LEU A 40 -28.16 -19.62 -8.72
CA LEU A 40 -29.12 -19.56 -9.82
C LEU A 40 -29.23 -20.88 -10.59
N VAL A 41 -28.15 -21.68 -10.62
CA VAL A 41 -28.14 -22.99 -11.29
C VAL A 41 -29.12 -23.97 -10.64
N ALA A 42 -29.29 -23.89 -9.31
CA ALA A 42 -30.18 -24.77 -8.56
C ALA A 42 -31.67 -24.49 -8.83
N ALA A 43 -32.02 -23.23 -9.11
CA ALA A 43 -33.39 -22.80 -9.35
C ALA A 43 -33.94 -23.22 -10.73
N ARG A 44 -33.05 -23.41 -11.73
CA ARG A 44 -33.40 -23.73 -13.14
C ARG A 44 -34.48 -22.82 -13.76
N ASP A 45 -34.61 -21.59 -13.26
CA ASP A 45 -35.58 -20.61 -13.73
C ASP A 45 -34.90 -19.49 -14.53
N PRO A 46 -35.11 -19.40 -15.86
CA PRO A 46 -34.58 -18.32 -16.68
C PRO A 46 -35.05 -16.92 -16.23
N LEU A 47 -36.27 -16.79 -15.69
CA LEU A 47 -36.80 -15.51 -15.24
C LEU A 47 -36.05 -15.00 -14.01
N LEU A 48 -35.64 -15.90 -13.12
CA LEU A 48 -34.84 -15.56 -11.95
C LEU A 48 -33.44 -15.07 -12.35
N ILE A 49 -32.82 -15.67 -13.38
CA ILE A 49 -31.51 -15.24 -13.91
C ILE A 49 -31.64 -13.82 -14.49
N ILE A 50 -32.64 -13.59 -15.33
CA ILE A 50 -32.89 -12.27 -15.93
C ILE A 50 -33.21 -11.24 -14.84
N GLY A 51 -34.08 -11.59 -13.88
CA GLY A 51 -34.43 -10.73 -12.75
C GLY A 51 -33.22 -10.36 -11.92
N THR A 52 -32.32 -11.31 -11.65
CA THR A 52 -31.08 -11.07 -10.91
C THR A 52 -30.13 -10.16 -11.68
N PHE A 53 -29.98 -10.38 -12.98
CA PHE A 53 -29.17 -9.53 -13.84
C PHE A 53 -29.70 -8.09 -13.88
N VAL A 54 -31.00 -7.91 -14.09
CA VAL A 54 -31.66 -6.59 -14.11
C VAL A 54 -31.54 -5.90 -12.75
N ALA A 55 -31.72 -6.63 -11.66
CA ALA A 55 -31.58 -6.08 -10.31
C ALA A 55 -30.13 -5.63 -10.03
N ALA A 56 -29.13 -6.44 -10.39
CA ALA A 56 -27.72 -6.04 -10.29
C ALA A 56 -27.41 -4.79 -11.14
N LEU A 57 -27.95 -4.73 -12.36
CA LEU A 57 -27.75 -3.61 -13.28
C LEU A 57 -28.40 -2.31 -12.76
N ALA A 58 -29.59 -2.42 -12.18
CA ALA A 58 -30.27 -1.30 -11.51
C ALA A 58 -29.46 -0.81 -10.30
N GLY A 59 -28.93 -1.73 -9.48
CA GLY A 59 -28.08 -1.40 -8.34
C GLY A 59 -26.82 -0.65 -8.75
N ALA A 60 -26.13 -1.12 -9.80
CA ALA A 60 -24.98 -0.41 -10.37
C ALA A 60 -25.38 0.99 -10.84
N PHE A 61 -26.36 1.07 -11.75
CA PHE A 61 -26.77 2.33 -12.35
C PHE A 61 -27.18 3.40 -11.33
N LEU A 62 -27.90 3.03 -10.26
CA LEU A 62 -28.31 3.98 -9.22
C LEU A 62 -27.11 4.55 -8.46
N GLY A 63 -26.15 3.72 -8.07
CA GLY A 63 -24.94 4.18 -7.39
C GLY A 63 -24.05 5.04 -8.30
N ASP A 64 -23.89 4.60 -9.55
CA ASP A 64 -23.04 5.26 -10.52
C ASP A 64 -23.65 6.57 -11.02
N ALA A 65 -24.98 6.63 -11.19
CA ALA A 65 -25.69 7.88 -11.47
C ALA A 65 -25.54 8.89 -10.34
N ALA A 66 -25.58 8.46 -9.07
CA ALA A 66 -25.35 9.34 -7.93
C ALA A 66 -23.94 9.95 -7.98
N TRP A 67 -22.91 9.13 -8.26
CA TRP A 67 -21.54 9.60 -8.40
C TRP A 67 -21.34 10.51 -9.62
N PHE A 68 -21.97 10.18 -10.75
CA PHE A 68 -21.93 11.00 -11.96
C PHE A 68 -22.55 12.38 -11.73
N LEU A 69 -23.72 12.44 -11.08
CA LEU A 69 -24.40 13.69 -10.76
C LEU A 69 -23.59 14.52 -9.75
N THR A 70 -22.98 13.86 -8.76
CA THR A 70 -22.09 14.51 -7.80
C THR A 70 -20.86 15.09 -8.50
N GLY A 71 -20.22 14.34 -9.39
CA GLY A 71 -19.12 14.82 -10.23
C GLY A 71 -19.53 15.99 -11.12
N ARG A 72 -20.74 15.97 -11.67
CA ARG A 72 -21.27 17.08 -12.49
C ARG A 72 -21.59 18.33 -11.67
N ARG A 73 -22.04 18.18 -10.42
CA ARG A 73 -22.38 19.32 -9.56
C ARG A 73 -21.15 19.97 -8.92
N PHE A 74 -20.16 19.18 -8.51
CA PHE A 74 -19.01 19.64 -7.72
C PHE A 74 -17.68 19.63 -8.50
N GLY A 75 -17.68 19.10 -9.73
CA GLY A 75 -16.50 19.04 -10.60
C GLY A 75 -15.39 18.15 -10.02
N TYR A 76 -14.14 18.51 -10.31
CA TYR A 76 -12.96 17.78 -9.85
C TYR A 76 -12.75 17.80 -8.32
N ARG A 77 -13.46 18.66 -7.56
CA ARG A 77 -13.37 18.73 -6.09
C ARG A 77 -13.81 17.45 -5.38
N VAL A 78 -14.65 16.64 -6.03
CA VAL A 78 -15.07 15.32 -5.51
C VAL A 78 -13.87 14.37 -5.39
N LEU A 79 -12.89 14.52 -6.28
CA LEU A 79 -11.69 13.68 -6.32
C LEU A 79 -10.75 13.97 -5.16
N ASP A 80 -10.67 15.23 -4.72
CA ASP A 80 -9.87 15.59 -3.55
C ASP A 80 -10.39 14.86 -2.29
N GLY A 81 -11.72 14.71 -2.17
CA GLY A 81 -12.33 13.94 -1.08
C GLY A 81 -12.06 12.44 -1.17
N LEU A 82 -12.29 11.84 -2.35
CA LEU A 82 -12.09 10.40 -2.59
C LEU A 82 -10.61 9.98 -2.50
N CYS A 83 -9.71 10.75 -3.08
CA CYS A 83 -8.28 10.45 -3.12
C CYS A 83 -7.55 10.82 -1.81
N ARG A 84 -8.15 11.59 -0.88
CA ARG A 84 -7.56 11.86 0.45
C ARG A 84 -7.41 10.62 1.32
N ILE A 85 -8.23 9.59 1.08
CA ILE A 85 -8.13 8.28 1.74
C ILE A 85 -7.00 7.44 1.12
N SER A 86 -6.55 7.77 -0.08
CA SER A 86 -5.46 7.06 -0.76
C SER A 86 -4.10 7.44 -0.19
N LEU A 87 -3.18 6.48 -0.12
CA LEU A 87 -1.81 6.65 0.38
C LEU A 87 -0.99 7.69 -0.41
N SER A 88 -1.45 8.08 -1.60
CA SER A 88 -0.84 9.13 -2.45
C SER A 88 -1.92 9.84 -3.30
N PRO A 89 -2.57 10.89 -2.74
CA PRO A 89 -3.70 11.58 -3.36
C PRO A 89 -3.37 12.17 -4.75
N ASP A 90 -2.20 12.77 -4.91
CA ASP A 90 -1.79 13.41 -6.18
C ASP A 90 -1.62 12.41 -7.33
N THR A 91 -1.09 11.21 -7.02
CA THR A 91 -0.94 10.13 -8.00
C THR A 91 -2.29 9.53 -8.39
N CYS A 92 -3.22 9.42 -7.43
CA CYS A 92 -4.60 8.97 -7.65
C CYS A 92 -5.32 9.89 -8.66
N VAL A 93 -5.30 11.20 -8.41
CA VAL A 93 -5.95 12.20 -9.28
C VAL A 93 -5.30 12.26 -10.66
N ARG A 94 -3.96 12.36 -10.75
CA ARG A 94 -3.25 12.45 -12.04
C ARG A 94 -3.41 11.20 -12.90
N ARG A 95 -3.33 10.01 -12.30
CA ARG A 95 -3.46 8.75 -13.03
C ARG A 95 -4.89 8.58 -13.55
N ALA A 96 -5.89 8.83 -12.73
CA ALA A 96 -7.29 8.71 -13.15
C ALA A 96 -7.67 9.73 -14.23
N SER A 97 -7.23 10.98 -14.08
CA SER A 97 -7.46 12.04 -15.07
C SER A 97 -6.79 11.71 -16.40
N GLY A 98 -5.52 11.25 -16.39
CA GLY A 98 -4.80 10.87 -17.61
C GLY A 98 -5.40 9.67 -18.36
N PHE A 99 -6.03 8.73 -17.67
CA PHE A 99 -6.79 7.65 -18.33
C PHE A 99 -8.07 8.16 -18.99
N PHE A 100 -8.76 9.10 -18.34
CA PHE A 100 -9.98 9.70 -18.88
C PHE A 100 -9.69 10.65 -20.04
N GLU A 101 -8.62 11.44 -20.00
CA GLU A 101 -8.22 12.31 -21.13
C GLU A 101 -7.95 11.50 -22.41
N LYS A 102 -7.35 10.32 -22.29
CA LYS A 102 -7.01 9.48 -23.45
C LYS A 102 -8.19 8.70 -24.04
N ARG A 103 -9.10 8.22 -23.18
CA ARG A 103 -10.19 7.28 -23.58
C ARG A 103 -11.60 7.88 -23.46
N GLY A 104 -11.74 8.96 -22.72
CA GLY A 104 -13.01 9.61 -22.38
C GLY A 104 -13.99 8.65 -21.71
N VAL A 105 -15.28 8.90 -21.96
CA VAL A 105 -16.39 8.08 -21.45
C VAL A 105 -16.31 6.59 -21.84
N LYS A 106 -15.58 6.23 -22.92
CA LYS A 106 -15.38 4.83 -23.31
C LYS A 106 -14.61 4.02 -22.25
N LEU A 107 -13.86 4.70 -21.38
CA LEU A 107 -13.17 4.08 -20.25
C LEU A 107 -14.14 3.31 -19.33
N LEU A 108 -15.40 3.75 -19.23
CA LEU A 108 -16.40 3.14 -18.35
C LEU A 108 -16.66 1.67 -18.69
N LEU A 109 -16.51 1.27 -19.96
CA LEU A 109 -16.66 -0.12 -20.42
C LEU A 109 -15.73 -1.10 -19.70
N VAL A 110 -14.50 -0.65 -19.38
CA VAL A 110 -13.47 -1.50 -18.77
C VAL A 110 -13.15 -1.11 -17.34
N SER A 111 -13.66 0.04 -16.87
CA SER A 111 -13.31 0.63 -15.58
C SER A 111 -13.57 -0.30 -14.38
N ARG A 112 -14.63 -1.12 -14.43
CA ARG A 112 -15.04 -2.02 -13.35
C ARG A 112 -14.16 -3.26 -13.20
N PHE A 113 -13.36 -3.59 -14.23
CA PHE A 113 -12.40 -4.70 -14.15
C PHE A 113 -11.10 -4.30 -13.46
N ILE A 114 -10.87 -3.00 -13.28
CA ILE A 114 -9.68 -2.47 -12.62
C ILE A 114 -10.11 -1.94 -11.24
N PRO A 115 -9.66 -2.57 -10.13
CA PRO A 115 -10.04 -2.16 -8.79
C PRO A 115 -9.79 -0.66 -8.55
N GLY A 116 -10.81 0.03 -8.05
CA GLY A 116 -10.78 1.45 -7.73
C GLY A 116 -10.89 2.40 -8.94
N LEU A 117 -10.78 1.93 -10.19
CA LEU A 117 -10.83 2.81 -11.35
C LEU A 117 -12.24 3.34 -11.62
N SER A 118 -13.29 2.52 -11.48
CA SER A 118 -14.68 2.93 -11.69
C SER A 118 -15.11 4.04 -10.71
N LEU A 119 -14.73 3.93 -9.43
CA LEU A 119 -15.04 4.91 -8.38
C LEU A 119 -14.53 6.32 -8.71
N VAL A 120 -13.44 6.42 -9.48
CA VAL A 120 -12.84 7.70 -9.86
C VAL A 120 -13.28 8.13 -11.27
N ALA A 121 -13.40 7.19 -12.21
CA ALA A 121 -13.76 7.47 -13.59
C ALA A 121 -15.20 8.01 -13.74
N ILE A 122 -16.13 7.57 -12.89
CA ILE A 122 -17.55 7.97 -12.98
C ILE A 122 -17.76 9.43 -12.53
N PRO A 123 -17.24 9.88 -11.38
CA PRO A 123 -17.24 11.31 -11.03
C PRO A 123 -16.51 12.18 -12.06
N ILE A 124 -15.37 11.73 -12.61
CA ILE A 124 -14.66 12.46 -13.67
C ILE A 124 -15.56 12.61 -14.91
N ALA A 125 -16.25 11.55 -15.33
CA ALA A 125 -17.18 11.64 -16.45
C ALA A 125 -18.27 12.70 -16.22
N GLY A 126 -18.77 12.82 -14.99
CA GLY A 126 -19.68 13.88 -14.59
C GLY A 126 -19.07 15.27 -14.65
N ALA A 127 -17.83 15.42 -14.18
CA ALA A 127 -17.09 16.69 -14.17
C ALA A 127 -16.68 17.17 -15.57
N SER A 128 -16.48 16.27 -16.53
CA SER A 128 -16.04 16.56 -17.90
C SER A 128 -17.18 16.86 -18.88
N ASP A 129 -18.30 17.43 -18.40
CA ASP A 129 -19.48 17.83 -19.19
C ASP A 129 -20.03 16.73 -20.13
N THR A 130 -19.89 15.46 -19.72
CA THR A 130 -20.42 14.34 -20.50
C THR A 130 -21.95 14.40 -20.48
N ARG A 131 -22.59 14.23 -21.65
CA ARG A 131 -24.06 14.10 -21.71
C ARG A 131 -24.52 12.87 -20.92
N PHE A 132 -25.56 13.02 -20.10
CA PHE A 132 -26.09 11.94 -19.25
C PHE A 132 -26.48 10.68 -20.05
N SER A 133 -27.05 10.85 -21.25
CA SER A 133 -27.38 9.74 -22.14
C SER A 133 -26.15 8.94 -22.57
N ARG A 134 -25.07 9.63 -22.95
CA ARG A 134 -23.82 9.00 -23.36
C ARG A 134 -23.16 8.28 -22.19
N PHE A 135 -23.15 8.89 -21.01
CA PHE A 135 -22.72 8.24 -19.77
C PHE A 135 -23.49 6.95 -19.54
N THR A 136 -24.83 7.03 -19.50
CA THR A 136 -25.72 5.90 -19.22
C THR A 136 -25.46 4.72 -20.17
N VAL A 137 -25.29 4.97 -21.47
CA VAL A 137 -25.01 3.90 -22.44
C VAL A 137 -23.69 3.19 -22.13
N TYR A 138 -22.58 3.92 -22.00
CA TYR A 138 -21.27 3.29 -21.74
C TYR A 138 -21.18 2.66 -20.35
N ASP A 139 -21.85 3.28 -19.37
CA ASP A 139 -21.90 2.78 -18.01
C ASP A 139 -22.68 1.48 -17.91
N LEU A 140 -23.91 1.44 -18.47
CA LEU A 140 -24.73 0.23 -18.49
C LEU A 140 -24.08 -0.88 -19.31
N LEU A 141 -23.43 -0.59 -20.43
CA LEU A 141 -22.70 -1.61 -21.20
C LEU A 141 -21.52 -2.20 -20.41
N GLY A 142 -20.75 -1.35 -19.71
CA GLY A 142 -19.66 -1.79 -18.86
C GLY A 142 -20.15 -2.61 -17.66
N ALA A 143 -21.23 -2.14 -17.00
CA ALA A 143 -21.87 -2.84 -15.90
C ALA A 143 -22.46 -4.19 -16.36
N ALA A 144 -23.18 -4.22 -17.48
CA ALA A 144 -23.75 -5.43 -18.05
C ALA A 144 -22.68 -6.48 -18.37
N LEU A 145 -21.56 -6.06 -18.97
CA LEU A 145 -20.44 -6.96 -19.27
C LEU A 145 -19.84 -7.53 -17.98
N TRP A 146 -19.57 -6.66 -17.01
CA TRP A 146 -18.97 -7.05 -15.73
C TRP A 146 -19.89 -7.97 -14.90
N ILE A 147 -21.20 -7.67 -14.82
CA ILE A 147 -22.21 -8.49 -14.15
C ILE A 147 -22.32 -9.86 -14.83
N SER A 148 -22.37 -9.89 -16.17
CA SER A 148 -22.44 -11.13 -16.94
C SER A 148 -21.24 -12.04 -16.64
N VAL A 149 -20.03 -11.48 -16.56
CA VAL A 149 -18.82 -12.24 -16.19
C VAL A 149 -18.95 -12.82 -14.78
N GLY A 150 -19.37 -12.01 -13.80
CA GLY A 150 -19.52 -12.46 -12.40
C GLY A 150 -20.56 -13.57 -12.24
N LEU A 151 -21.77 -13.36 -12.76
CA LEU A 151 -22.86 -14.35 -12.70
C LEU A 151 -22.49 -15.64 -13.46
N SER A 152 -21.91 -15.52 -14.67
CA SER A 152 -21.54 -16.69 -15.48
C SER A 152 -20.41 -17.49 -14.86
N ALA A 153 -19.43 -16.83 -14.24
CA ALA A 153 -18.39 -17.52 -13.47
C ALA A 153 -19.00 -18.29 -12.29
N GLY A 154 -19.95 -17.70 -11.56
CA GLY A 154 -20.71 -18.36 -10.52
C GLY A 154 -21.45 -19.61 -11.01
N MET A 155 -22.17 -19.48 -12.12
CA MET A 155 -22.91 -20.58 -12.73
C MET A 155 -22.01 -21.69 -13.26
N LEU A 156 -20.84 -21.36 -13.83
CA LEU A 156 -19.89 -22.33 -14.38
C LEU A 156 -19.15 -23.11 -13.28
N PHE A 157 -18.77 -22.44 -12.20
CA PHE A 157 -17.96 -23.01 -11.10
C PHE A 157 -18.78 -23.33 -9.84
N TYR A 158 -20.10 -23.50 -9.96
CA TYR A 158 -21.00 -23.64 -8.81
C TYR A 158 -20.58 -24.77 -7.85
N ARG A 159 -20.13 -25.92 -8.38
CA ARG A 159 -19.69 -27.07 -7.56
C ARG A 159 -18.46 -26.78 -6.72
N GLN A 160 -17.48 -26.07 -7.29
CA GLN A 160 -16.27 -25.68 -6.58
C GLN A 160 -16.59 -24.61 -5.53
N ILE A 161 -17.49 -23.68 -5.87
CA ILE A 161 -17.97 -22.65 -4.94
C ILE A 161 -18.69 -23.29 -3.75
N ASP A 162 -19.58 -24.25 -3.99
CA ASP A 162 -20.29 -24.97 -2.93
C ASP A 162 -19.34 -25.76 -2.02
N ALA A 163 -18.31 -26.40 -2.59
CA ALA A 163 -17.28 -27.09 -1.82
C ALA A 163 -16.47 -26.12 -0.94
N VAL A 164 -16.06 -24.98 -1.49
CA VAL A 164 -15.35 -23.94 -0.73
C VAL A 164 -16.25 -23.34 0.34
N LEU A 165 -17.52 -23.04 0.04
CA LEU A 165 -18.49 -22.51 1.00
C LEU A 165 -18.80 -23.53 2.10
N ALA A 166 -18.84 -24.83 1.80
CA ALA A 166 -19.01 -25.88 2.80
C ALA A 166 -17.82 -25.92 3.77
N ILE A 167 -16.58 -25.88 3.24
CA ILE A 167 -15.36 -25.77 4.05
C ILE A 167 -15.38 -24.47 4.87
N LEU A 168 -15.80 -23.34 4.27
CA LEU A 168 -15.87 -22.05 4.96
C LEU A 168 -16.98 -22.00 6.02
N ARG A 169 -18.10 -22.70 5.84
CA ARG A 169 -19.14 -22.81 6.88
C ARG A 169 -18.70 -23.69 8.04
N GLN A 170 -17.97 -24.76 7.73
CA GLN A 170 -17.50 -25.73 8.72
C GLN A 170 -16.26 -25.24 9.48
N PHE A 171 -15.37 -24.50 8.82
CA PHE A 171 -14.08 -24.08 9.36
C PHE A 171 -13.86 -22.56 9.32
N GLY A 172 -14.84 -21.74 8.90
CA GLY A 172 -14.63 -20.31 8.62
C GLY A 172 -14.10 -19.51 9.80
N ILE A 173 -14.64 -19.74 11.00
CA ILE A 173 -14.13 -19.10 12.22
C ILE A 173 -12.73 -19.62 12.56
N GLY A 174 -12.47 -20.92 12.39
CA GLY A 174 -11.16 -21.53 12.63
C GLY A 174 -10.07 -21.05 11.67
N LEU A 175 -10.39 -20.95 10.38
CA LEU A 175 -9.49 -20.45 9.33
C LEU A 175 -9.26 -18.94 9.45
N ALA A 176 -10.30 -18.17 9.76
CA ALA A 176 -10.16 -16.74 10.02
C ALA A 176 -9.31 -16.48 11.27
N ALA A 177 -9.54 -17.23 12.36
CA ALA A 177 -8.73 -17.16 13.57
C ALA A 177 -7.28 -17.59 13.29
N ALA A 178 -7.06 -18.69 12.56
CA ALA A 178 -5.72 -19.14 12.18
C ALA A 178 -4.99 -18.12 11.30
N GLY A 179 -5.69 -17.48 10.36
CA GLY A 179 -5.15 -16.40 9.52
C GLY A 179 -4.79 -15.16 10.33
N LEU A 180 -5.65 -14.75 11.27
CA LEU A 180 -5.36 -13.64 12.19
C LEU A 180 -4.21 -13.96 13.13
N ILE A 181 -4.13 -15.18 13.66
CA ILE A 181 -3.01 -15.64 14.48
C ILE A 181 -1.72 -15.65 13.66
N ALA A 182 -1.74 -16.17 12.43
CA ALA A 182 -0.57 -16.16 11.55
C ALA A 182 -0.11 -14.74 11.21
N LEU A 183 -1.05 -13.83 10.93
CA LEU A 183 -0.75 -12.41 10.69
C LEU A 183 -0.19 -11.75 11.95
N ALA A 184 -0.79 -11.98 13.12
CA ALA A 184 -0.31 -11.45 14.39
C ALA A 184 1.08 -11.99 14.72
N LEU A 185 1.31 -13.30 14.56
CA LEU A 185 2.62 -13.93 14.74
C LEU A 185 3.65 -13.36 13.76
N TRP A 186 3.28 -13.12 12.51
CA TRP A 186 4.18 -12.49 11.53
C TRP A 186 4.53 -11.04 11.91
N ILE A 187 3.56 -10.26 12.37
CA ILE A 187 3.77 -8.89 12.87
C ILE A 187 4.66 -8.92 14.11
N VAL A 188 4.36 -9.77 15.09
CA VAL A 188 5.14 -9.93 16.33
C VAL A 188 6.56 -10.39 16.00
N PHE A 189 6.73 -11.39 15.14
CA PHE A 189 8.04 -11.84 14.69
C PHE A 189 8.84 -10.72 14.02
N ARG A 190 8.21 -9.94 13.15
CA ARG A 190 8.85 -8.79 12.49
C ARG A 190 9.20 -7.71 13.49
N TYR A 191 8.35 -7.46 14.48
CA TYR A 191 8.58 -6.51 15.56
C TYR A 191 9.73 -6.96 16.47
N VAL A 192 9.72 -8.21 16.95
CA VAL A 192 10.76 -8.80 17.79
C VAL A 192 12.09 -8.82 17.05
N ARG A 193 12.13 -9.26 15.77
CA ARG A 193 13.37 -9.19 14.97
C ARG A 193 13.91 -7.77 14.88
N ARG A 194 13.04 -6.78 14.67
CA ARG A 194 13.43 -5.36 14.63
C ARG A 194 13.99 -4.90 15.97
N THR A 195 13.34 -5.25 17.07
CA THR A 195 13.74 -4.83 18.42
C THR A 195 15.04 -5.50 18.88
N VAL A 196 15.19 -6.81 18.65
CA VAL A 196 16.42 -7.57 18.96
C VAL A 196 17.60 -7.06 18.14
N LEU A 197 17.39 -6.74 16.85
CA LEU A 197 18.41 -6.14 16.01
C LEU A 197 18.87 -4.79 16.60
N ILE A 198 17.93 -3.90 16.92
CA ILE A 198 18.24 -2.60 17.52
C ILE A 198 18.94 -2.77 18.89
N MET A 199 18.52 -3.73 19.72
CA MET A 199 19.16 -4.00 21.01
C MET A 199 20.57 -4.56 20.88
N ARG A 200 20.84 -5.45 19.92
CA ARG A 200 22.21 -5.94 19.65
C ARG A 200 23.14 -4.80 19.22
N LEU A 201 22.60 -3.87 18.45
CA LEU A 201 23.34 -2.71 17.95
C LEU A 201 23.47 -1.59 19.00
N ARG A 202 22.76 -1.68 20.13
CA ARG A 202 22.96 -0.80 21.30
C ARG A 202 24.20 -1.18 22.12
N LYS A 203 24.65 -2.43 22.08
CA LYS A 203 25.78 -2.91 22.91
C LYS A 203 27.17 -2.45 22.43
N THR A 204 27.28 -1.87 21.24
CA THR A 204 28.55 -1.41 20.65
C THR A 204 28.55 0.09 20.41
N ARG A 205 27.67 0.85 21.05
CA ARG A 205 27.62 2.30 20.86
C ARG A 205 28.80 2.99 21.53
N ILE A 206 29.25 4.07 20.91
CA ILE A 206 30.23 4.99 21.46
C ILE A 206 29.52 6.30 21.84
N SER A 207 29.86 6.88 22.99
CA SER A 207 29.39 8.22 23.37
C SER A 207 30.15 9.30 22.60
N VAL A 208 29.71 10.56 22.68
CA VAL A 208 30.44 11.68 22.06
C VAL A 208 31.81 11.86 22.72
N ASP A 209 31.88 11.75 24.05
CA ASP A 209 33.14 11.87 24.79
C ASP A 209 34.12 10.75 24.43
N GLU A 210 33.64 9.50 24.34
CA GLU A 210 34.45 8.35 23.93
C GLU A 210 34.90 8.48 22.47
N LEU A 211 34.08 9.05 21.58
CA LEU A 211 34.47 9.35 20.20
C LEU A 211 35.61 10.36 20.18
N SER A 212 35.51 11.46 20.93
CA SER A 212 36.56 12.47 21.02
C SER A 212 37.87 11.88 21.55
N MET A 213 37.80 11.02 22.57
CA MET A 213 38.97 10.30 23.08
C MET A 213 39.56 9.35 22.03
N LEU A 214 38.71 8.60 21.31
CA LEU A 214 39.14 7.68 20.26
C LEU A 214 39.86 8.41 19.12
N LEU A 215 39.34 9.55 18.68
CA LEU A 215 39.95 10.36 17.62
C LEU A 215 41.30 10.94 18.07
N ALA A 216 41.46 11.26 19.35
CA ALA A 216 42.73 11.72 19.90
C ALA A 216 43.76 10.57 20.03
N SER A 217 43.33 9.35 20.37
CA SER A 217 44.22 8.20 20.59
C SER A 217 44.54 7.39 19.32
N GLU A 218 43.62 7.34 18.35
CA GLU A 218 43.71 6.55 17.13
C GLU A 218 43.48 7.43 15.89
N PRO A 219 44.50 8.12 15.34
CA PRO A 219 44.36 8.98 14.17
C PRO A 219 43.85 8.27 12.90
N GLY A 220 43.92 6.93 12.88
CA GLY A 220 43.42 6.08 11.80
C GLY A 220 41.96 5.63 11.96
N ALA A 221 41.24 6.09 12.99
CA ALA A 221 39.83 5.80 13.15
C ALA A 221 38.99 6.43 12.03
N LEU A 222 38.07 5.66 11.45
CA LEU A 222 37.20 6.11 10.37
C LEU A 222 35.84 6.53 10.91
N ILE A 223 35.45 7.76 10.60
CA ILE A 223 34.09 8.26 10.85
C ILE A 223 33.30 8.14 9.55
N VAL A 224 32.09 7.58 9.62
CA VAL A 224 31.23 7.28 8.47
C VAL A 224 29.86 7.91 8.64
N ASP A 225 29.49 8.79 7.71
CA ASP A 225 28.15 9.36 7.61
C ASP A 225 27.27 8.49 6.69
N VAL A 226 26.24 7.87 7.27
CA VAL A 226 25.27 7.03 6.54
C VAL A 226 23.91 7.71 6.35
N ARG A 227 23.85 9.04 6.49
CA ARG A 227 22.65 9.82 6.15
C ARG A 227 22.35 9.72 4.66
N SER A 228 21.07 9.78 4.33
CA SER A 228 20.64 9.81 2.93
C SER A 228 21.16 11.06 2.23
N ALA A 229 21.31 11.00 0.90
CA ALA A 229 21.65 12.17 0.09
C ALA A 229 20.65 13.33 0.28
N MET A 230 19.39 13.06 0.63
CA MET A 230 18.38 14.08 0.93
C MET A 230 18.65 14.73 2.29
N SER A 231 18.89 13.93 3.33
CA SER A 231 19.20 14.42 4.67
C SER A 231 20.48 15.28 4.73
N ARG A 232 21.47 14.97 3.87
CA ARG A 232 22.69 15.77 3.72
C ARG A 232 22.47 17.08 2.97
N ARG A 233 21.41 17.20 2.15
CA ARG A 233 21.03 18.50 1.55
C ARG A 233 20.32 19.38 2.57
N ASP A 234 19.45 18.79 3.38
CA ASP A 234 18.70 19.51 4.39
C ASP A 234 19.60 19.98 5.55
N ASP A 235 20.61 19.17 5.90
CA ASP A 235 21.62 19.48 6.92
C ASP A 235 23.05 19.24 6.38
N PRO A 236 23.65 20.23 5.69
CA PRO A 236 24.87 20.07 4.90
C PRO A 236 26.15 20.18 5.73
N PHE A 237 26.13 19.72 6.97
CA PHE A 237 27.35 19.60 7.77
C PHE A 237 27.59 18.18 8.24
N VAL A 238 28.85 17.86 8.50
CA VAL A 238 29.33 16.55 8.93
C VAL A 238 30.30 16.69 10.09
N ILE A 239 30.53 15.60 10.82
CA ILE A 239 31.65 15.52 11.78
C ILE A 239 32.96 15.59 10.97
N PRO A 240 33.96 16.38 11.39
CA PRO A 240 35.23 16.52 10.68
C PRO A 240 35.87 15.18 10.30
N GLY A 241 36.35 15.06 9.06
CA GLY A 241 36.97 13.83 8.56
C GLY A 241 35.99 12.67 8.26
N SER A 242 34.67 12.92 8.26
CA SER A 242 33.67 11.92 7.88
C SER A 242 33.78 11.49 6.42
N LYS A 243 33.78 10.17 6.17
CA LYS A 243 33.51 9.63 4.84
C LYS A 243 32.01 9.50 4.60
N LEU A 244 31.56 9.98 3.44
CA LEU A 244 30.17 9.92 3.03
C LEU A 244 29.87 8.54 2.41
N PHE A 245 28.88 7.84 2.94
CA PHE A 245 28.42 6.56 2.37
C PHE A 245 26.92 6.61 2.09
N ASP A 246 26.49 5.98 1.00
CA ASP A 246 25.07 5.72 0.73
C ASP A 246 24.76 4.23 0.97
N LEU A 247 23.73 3.97 1.76
CA LEU A 247 23.24 2.62 2.06
C LEU A 247 22.90 1.79 0.81
N ALA A 248 22.61 2.45 -0.32
CA ALA A 248 22.32 1.79 -1.60
C ALA A 248 23.58 1.29 -2.34
N THR A 249 24.74 1.93 -2.17
CA THR A 249 26.01 1.61 -2.85
C THR A 249 27.09 1.07 -1.90
N ALA A 250 26.76 0.98 -0.61
CA ALA A 250 27.70 0.72 0.48
C ALA A 250 28.58 -0.52 0.28
N ASP A 251 28.10 -1.59 -0.35
CA ASP A 251 28.82 -2.87 -0.40
C ASP A 251 30.17 -2.79 -1.16
N VAL A 252 30.28 -1.93 -2.17
CA VAL A 252 31.51 -1.77 -2.97
C VAL A 252 32.52 -0.87 -2.28
N GLU A 253 32.07 0.26 -1.73
CA GLU A 253 32.95 1.22 -1.06
C GLU A 253 33.44 0.67 0.29
N LEU A 254 32.60 -0.05 1.04
CA LEU A 254 32.95 -0.62 2.34
C LEU A 254 34.00 -1.75 2.22
N ALA A 255 34.07 -2.43 1.08
CA ALA A 255 35.08 -3.48 0.83
C ALA A 255 36.52 -2.92 0.72
N THR A 256 36.66 -1.63 0.44
CA THR A 256 37.97 -0.97 0.27
C THR A 256 38.53 -0.37 1.57
N LEU A 257 37.77 -0.41 2.67
CA LEU A 257 38.19 0.16 3.94
C LEU A 257 39.23 -0.72 4.66
N PRO A 258 40.19 -0.12 5.39
CA PRO A 258 41.17 -0.85 6.20
C PRO A 258 40.48 -1.68 7.29
N ARG A 259 40.59 -3.01 7.23
CA ARG A 259 39.86 -3.95 8.11
C ARG A 259 40.23 -3.89 9.60
N HIS A 260 41.39 -3.31 9.93
CA HIS A 260 41.91 -3.20 11.30
C HIS A 260 41.62 -1.87 11.99
N SER A 261 40.97 -0.92 11.31
CA SER A 261 40.64 0.40 11.87
C SER A 261 39.35 0.37 12.69
N SER A 262 39.28 1.18 13.75
CA SER A 262 38.02 1.49 14.43
C SER A 262 37.10 2.26 13.49
N VAL A 263 35.86 1.80 13.29
CA VAL A 263 34.87 2.45 12.41
C VAL A 263 33.71 2.96 13.26
N VAL A 264 33.47 4.26 13.20
CA VAL A 264 32.37 4.93 13.89
C VAL A 264 31.33 5.39 12.88
N ILE A 265 30.06 5.03 13.11
CA ILE A 265 28.97 5.29 12.16
C ILE A 265 27.92 6.18 12.81
N TYR A 266 27.46 7.23 12.11
CA TYR A 266 26.38 8.06 12.58
C TYR A 266 25.29 8.30 11.52
N CYS A 267 24.06 8.52 11.98
CA CYS A 267 22.94 9.00 11.16
C CYS A 267 22.22 10.14 11.90
N SER A 268 21.29 10.82 11.23
CA SER A 268 20.34 11.77 11.83
C SER A 268 18.95 11.14 12.08
N CYS A 269 18.87 9.82 12.10
CA CYS A 269 17.63 9.06 12.10
C CYS A 269 17.16 8.69 13.53
N PRO A 270 15.84 8.69 13.80
CA PRO A 270 15.33 8.35 15.14
C PRO A 270 15.77 6.93 15.53
N ASN A 271 16.28 6.79 16.76
CA ASN A 271 16.85 5.56 17.32
C ASN A 271 18.07 4.98 16.56
N GLU A 272 18.72 5.77 15.70
CA GLU A 272 19.95 5.40 15.00
C GLU A 272 19.83 4.14 14.11
N VAL A 273 18.63 3.83 13.62
CA VAL A 273 18.33 2.58 12.91
C VAL A 273 19.20 2.38 11.65
N SER A 274 19.51 3.45 10.93
CA SER A 274 20.37 3.39 9.73
C SER A 274 21.82 3.06 10.10
N ALA A 275 22.39 3.75 11.09
CA ALA A 275 23.74 3.49 11.59
C ALA A 275 23.88 2.06 12.10
N ALA A 276 22.87 1.60 12.82
CA ALA A 276 22.78 0.24 13.34
C ALA A 276 22.81 -0.81 12.20
N LYS A 277 22.00 -0.63 11.14
CA LYS A 277 21.99 -1.58 10.00
C LYS A 277 23.33 -1.65 9.26
N VAL A 278 24.00 -0.51 9.08
CA VAL A 278 25.32 -0.48 8.44
C VAL A 278 26.37 -1.14 9.33
N ALA A 279 26.31 -0.92 10.65
CA ALA A 279 27.19 -1.60 11.60
C ALA A 279 27.05 -3.13 11.52
N GLU A 280 25.82 -3.67 11.47
CA GLU A 280 25.59 -5.11 11.32
C GLU A 280 26.20 -5.67 10.03
N ARG A 281 26.09 -4.93 8.91
CA ARG A 281 26.68 -5.34 7.62
C ARG A 281 28.20 -5.35 7.68
N LEU A 282 28.82 -4.32 8.23
CA LEU A 282 30.27 -4.24 8.38
C LEU A 282 30.81 -5.34 9.29
N SER A 283 30.14 -5.65 10.40
CA SER A 283 30.52 -6.79 11.25
C SER A 283 30.46 -8.11 10.48
N LYS A 284 29.45 -8.32 9.62
CA LYS A 284 29.37 -9.52 8.75
C LYS A 284 30.47 -9.58 7.70
N LEU A 285 30.99 -8.43 7.25
CA LEU A 285 32.12 -8.33 6.32
C LEU A 285 33.48 -8.52 7.00
N GLY A 286 33.52 -8.71 8.33
CA GLY A 286 34.74 -9.01 9.09
C GLY A 286 35.42 -7.79 9.70
N PHE A 287 34.75 -6.65 9.82
CA PHE A 287 35.26 -5.51 10.59
C PHE A 287 35.11 -5.78 12.08
N ALA A 288 36.23 -5.69 12.82
CA ALA A 288 36.27 -6.06 14.24
C ALA A 288 35.70 -4.97 15.17
N ASN A 289 35.89 -3.69 14.84
CA ASN A 289 35.62 -2.56 15.74
C ASN A 289 34.63 -1.55 15.14
N VAL A 290 33.35 -1.92 15.01
CA VAL A 290 32.31 -1.05 14.43
C VAL A 290 31.36 -0.55 15.50
N ARG A 291 31.28 0.77 15.68
CA ARG A 291 30.56 1.42 16.78
C ARG A 291 29.61 2.53 16.29
N PRO A 292 28.29 2.40 16.48
CA PRO A 292 27.37 3.51 16.19
C PRO A 292 27.53 4.66 17.19
N LEU A 293 27.55 5.90 16.73
CA LEU A 293 27.58 7.10 17.59
C LEU A 293 26.18 7.34 18.20
N THR A 294 26.12 7.37 19.52
CA THR A 294 24.88 7.64 20.26
C THR A 294 24.38 9.06 19.99
N GLY A 295 23.12 9.21 19.60
CA GLY A 295 22.50 10.50 19.27
C GLY A 295 22.96 11.14 17.94
N GLY A 296 23.92 10.51 17.25
CA GLY A 296 24.37 10.90 15.92
C GLY A 296 24.92 12.33 15.83
N LEU A 297 24.70 12.99 14.69
CA LEU A 297 25.20 14.35 14.42
C LEU A 297 24.62 15.40 15.39
N GLY A 298 23.37 15.20 15.84
CA GLY A 298 22.72 16.11 16.79
C GLY A 298 23.44 16.13 18.12
N ALA A 299 23.69 14.96 18.72
CA ALA A 299 24.40 14.86 19.99
C ALA A 299 25.85 15.37 19.91
N TRP A 300 26.54 15.17 18.77
CA TRP A 300 27.87 15.73 18.55
C TRP A 300 27.86 17.27 18.63
N ARG A 301 26.89 17.93 18.00
CA ARG A 301 26.75 19.39 18.06
C ARG A 301 26.34 19.88 19.44
N GLU A 302 25.42 19.19 20.09
CA GLU A 302 24.95 19.55 21.45
C GLU A 302 26.09 19.50 22.47
N ALA A 303 27.04 18.56 22.29
CA ALA A 303 28.25 18.47 23.09
C ALA A 303 29.32 19.53 22.73
N GLY A 304 29.05 20.41 21.75
CA GLY A 304 29.97 21.46 21.31
C GLY A 304 31.05 20.99 20.32
N GLY A 305 30.87 19.83 19.68
CA GLY A 305 31.80 19.33 18.67
C GLY A 305 31.76 20.14 17.37
N ASP A 306 32.93 20.35 16.77
CA ASP A 306 33.08 21.05 15.49
C ASP A 306 32.37 20.32 14.34
N VAL A 307 31.90 21.08 13.34
CA VAL A 307 31.28 20.51 12.13
C VAL A 307 31.86 21.14 10.87
N GLU A 308 32.04 20.31 9.85
CA GLU A 308 32.52 20.74 8.52
C GLU A 308 31.35 20.81 7.54
N ALA A 309 31.31 21.85 6.70
CA ALA A 309 30.33 21.93 5.63
C ALA A 309 30.70 20.95 4.51
N ILE A 310 29.69 20.25 3.95
CA ILE A 310 29.88 19.40 2.78
C ILE A 310 30.16 20.31 1.58
N VAL A 311 31.42 20.37 1.14
CA VAL A 311 31.78 21.06 -0.11
C VAL A 311 31.32 20.18 -1.25
N VAL A 312 30.14 20.47 -1.79
CA VAL A 312 29.67 19.86 -3.03
C VAL A 312 30.56 20.41 -4.14
N ALA A 313 31.50 19.61 -4.65
CA ALA A 313 32.18 19.93 -5.88
C ALA A 313 31.10 20.09 -6.97
N THR A 314 30.93 21.33 -7.44
CA THR A 314 30.12 21.68 -8.62
C THR A 314 30.67 21.02 -9.87
#